data_AF-A0A949JAE2-F1
#
_entry.id   AF-A0A949JAE2-F1
#
_cell.length_a   1.000
_cell.length_b   1.000
_cell.length_c   1.000
_cell.angle_alpha   90.00
_cell.angle_beta   90.00
_cell.angle_gamma   90.00
#
_symmetry.space_group_name_H-M   'P 1'
#
loop_
_entity.id
_entity.type
_entity.pdbx_description
1 polymer ?
#
loop_
_entity_poly.entity_id
_entity_poly.type
_entity_poly.pdbx_seq_one_letter_code
_entity_poly.pdbx_strand_id
1 'polypeptide(L)'
;MAFKFSLRKKPQQDLQLEKPSRFGPPVNVFEVGGVQLASPLLDADVLEIPMHRLNITYPINPPYAYVNIRYDTTVKEMFYHVIEPGLSKDEENKMDLISKILQETINVDFKALDKGGLQDYLRREVNNVIRKYRMRMDRSSYERISYYTSREFIGYNRIDPILKDPNIEDISCDGPGIPIYIFHRHFENMQSNVMFSNPDELDSFIIKLAQRCQRHVSIAEPLLDGSLPDGSRVQLSLGREVTMHGSTFTIRKFREDPLTPPDMVSFGTFSASML
;
A
#
# COMPACT_ATOMS: atom_id res chain seq x y z
N MET A 1 49.37 -40.17 28.40
CA MET A 1 48.82 -40.03 27.03
C MET A 1 47.58 -39.16 27.13
N ALA A 2 47.68 -37.85 26.86
CA ALA A 2 46.55 -36.93 26.90
C ALA A 2 46.63 -36.00 25.69
N PHE A 3 45.82 -36.28 24.68
CA PHE A 3 45.72 -35.48 23.45
C PHE A 3 44.93 -34.20 23.75
N LYS A 4 45.59 -33.04 23.67
CA LYS A 4 44.93 -31.73 23.64
C LYS A 4 44.33 -31.52 22.24
N PHE A 5 43.01 -31.63 22.12
CA PHE A 5 42.29 -31.20 20.92
C PHE A 5 42.22 -29.66 20.88
N SER A 6 42.96 -29.06 19.94
CA SER A 6 42.84 -27.65 19.59
C SER A 6 41.66 -27.48 18.63
N LEU A 7 40.54 -26.94 19.13
CA LEU A 7 39.43 -26.51 18.30
C LEU A 7 39.79 -25.18 17.63
N ARG A 8 40.28 -25.23 16.38
CA ARG A 8 40.33 -24.05 15.51
C ARG A 8 38.90 -23.63 15.20
N LYS A 9 38.41 -22.56 15.85
CA LYS A 9 37.21 -21.84 15.40
C LYS A 9 37.50 -21.27 14.01
N LYS A 10 36.79 -21.74 12.99
CA LYS A 10 36.73 -21.03 11.70
C LYS A 10 36.14 -19.64 11.96
N PRO A 11 36.65 -18.57 11.33
CA PRO A 11 35.99 -17.27 11.40
C PRO A 11 34.59 -17.43 10.81
N GLN A 12 33.57 -17.16 11.63
CA GLN A 12 32.21 -16.94 11.14
C GLN A 12 32.30 -15.72 10.24
N GLN A 13 32.19 -15.94 8.93
CA GLN A 13 31.84 -14.88 8.02
C GLN A 13 30.47 -14.39 8.46
N ASP A 14 30.40 -13.13 8.88
CA ASP A 14 29.14 -12.44 9.10
C ASP A 14 28.37 -12.48 7.77
N LEU A 15 27.47 -13.47 7.62
CA LEU A 15 26.40 -13.39 6.64
C LEU A 15 25.56 -12.20 7.08
N GLN A 16 25.86 -11.03 6.49
CA GLN A 16 24.92 -9.93 6.46
C GLN A 16 23.67 -10.48 5.78
N LEU A 17 22.67 -10.84 6.58
CA LEU A 17 21.34 -11.17 6.10
C LEU A 17 20.89 -9.94 5.31
N GLU A 18 20.89 -10.06 3.98
CA GLU A 18 20.37 -9.00 3.12
C GLU A 18 18.95 -8.70 3.58
N LYS A 19 18.71 -7.45 3.99
CA LYS A 19 17.36 -7.02 4.37
C LYS A 19 16.43 -7.33 3.21
N PRO A 20 15.27 -7.97 3.44
CA PRO A 20 14.32 -8.27 2.38
C PRO A 20 14.01 -6.98 1.63
N SER A 21 14.00 -7.06 0.29
CA SER A 21 13.72 -5.93 -0.60
C SER A 21 12.42 -5.24 -0.18
N ARG A 22 12.46 -3.90 -0.12
CA ARG A 22 11.30 -3.08 0.27
C ARG A 22 10.15 -3.20 -0.74
N PHE A 23 10.49 -3.51 -1.99
CA PHE A 23 9.61 -3.51 -3.16
C PHE A 23 9.37 -4.91 -3.73
N GLY A 24 10.04 -5.94 -3.21
CA GLY A 24 9.96 -7.30 -3.71
C GLY A 24 10.68 -7.50 -5.06
N PRO A 25 10.79 -8.75 -5.53
CA PRO A 25 11.31 -9.03 -6.87
C PRO A 25 10.36 -8.46 -7.94
N PRO A 26 10.85 -8.19 -9.17
CA PRO A 26 9.99 -7.82 -10.28
C PRO A 26 8.88 -8.88 -10.45
N VAL A 27 7.63 -8.49 -10.24
CA VAL A 27 6.50 -9.41 -10.38
C VAL A 27 5.91 -9.24 -11.76
N ASN A 28 5.85 -10.33 -12.53
CA ASN A 28 5.03 -10.37 -13.72
C ASN A 28 3.58 -10.63 -13.28
N VAL A 29 2.72 -9.63 -13.43
CA VAL A 29 1.31 -9.68 -13.03
C VAL A 29 0.58 -10.86 -13.69
N PHE A 30 0.96 -11.22 -14.92
CA PHE A 30 0.38 -12.34 -15.65
C PHE A 30 0.79 -13.71 -15.09
N GLU A 31 1.87 -13.78 -14.29
CA GLU A 31 2.36 -15.01 -13.67
C GLU A 31 1.81 -15.24 -12.26
N VAL A 32 1.13 -14.25 -11.67
CA VAL A 32 0.55 -14.38 -10.31
C VAL A 32 -0.64 -15.34 -10.26
N GLY A 33 -1.14 -15.75 -11.44
CA GLY A 33 -2.20 -16.74 -11.60
C GLY A 33 -3.60 -16.15 -11.43
N GLY A 34 -4.60 -17.04 -11.52
CA GLY A 34 -6.01 -16.68 -11.44
C GLY A 34 -6.61 -16.17 -12.76
N VAL A 35 -7.93 -16.01 -12.76
CA VAL A 35 -8.68 -15.43 -13.89
C VAL A 35 -8.40 -13.93 -13.93
N GLN A 36 -7.84 -13.45 -15.05
CA GLN A 36 -7.53 -12.04 -15.25
C GLN A 36 -8.79 -11.29 -15.69
N LEU A 37 -9.23 -10.35 -14.87
CA LEU A 37 -10.35 -9.47 -15.17
C LEU A 37 -9.85 -8.18 -15.83
N ALA A 38 -10.67 -7.60 -16.71
CA ALA A 38 -10.33 -6.36 -17.39
C ALA A 38 -10.56 -5.11 -16.53
N SER A 39 -11.33 -5.24 -15.45
CA SER A 39 -11.81 -4.15 -14.61
C SER A 39 -11.81 -4.58 -13.13
N PRO A 40 -11.66 -3.65 -12.17
CA PRO A 40 -11.88 -3.94 -10.75
C PRO A 40 -13.36 -4.15 -10.40
N LEU A 41 -14.29 -3.78 -11.28
CA LEU A 41 -15.72 -4.02 -11.06
C LEU A 41 -16.00 -5.51 -11.26
N LEU A 42 -16.48 -6.17 -10.21
CA LEU A 42 -16.74 -7.60 -10.19
C LEU A 42 -18.15 -7.89 -10.73
N ASP A 43 -18.21 -8.60 -11.86
CA ASP A 43 -19.47 -9.04 -12.46
C ASP A 43 -20.11 -10.18 -11.65
N ALA A 44 -21.43 -10.40 -11.86
CA ALA A 44 -22.20 -11.42 -11.14
C ALA A 44 -21.57 -12.82 -11.22
N ASP A 45 -21.07 -13.21 -12.41
CA ASP A 45 -20.41 -14.50 -12.63
C ASP A 45 -19.21 -14.72 -11.69
N VAL A 46 -18.48 -13.65 -11.36
CA VAL A 46 -17.35 -13.71 -10.42
C VAL A 46 -17.84 -13.88 -8.99
N LEU A 47 -18.93 -13.21 -8.63
CA LEU A 47 -19.52 -13.26 -7.29
C LEU A 47 -20.21 -14.60 -6.99
N GLU A 48 -20.60 -15.35 -8.03
CA GLU A 48 -21.14 -16.70 -7.90
C GLU A 48 -20.06 -17.77 -7.68
N ILE A 49 -18.78 -17.46 -7.91
CA ILE A 49 -17.69 -18.42 -7.69
C ILE A 49 -17.63 -18.76 -6.19
N PRO A 50 -17.68 -20.05 -5.81
CA PRO A 50 -17.52 -20.43 -4.41
C PRO A 50 -16.20 -19.92 -3.85
N MET A 51 -16.22 -19.28 -2.67
CA MET A 51 -15.03 -18.64 -2.08
C MET A 51 -13.79 -19.54 -2.08
N HIS A 52 -13.93 -20.82 -1.75
CA HIS A 52 -12.83 -21.79 -1.71
C HIS A 52 -12.16 -22.09 -3.06
N ARG A 53 -12.74 -21.62 -4.17
CA ARG A 53 -12.19 -21.72 -5.53
C ARG A 53 -11.81 -20.36 -6.12
N LEU A 54 -12.02 -19.28 -5.37
CA LEU A 54 -11.76 -17.95 -5.87
C LEU A 54 -10.25 -17.76 -6.07
N ASN A 55 -9.88 -17.39 -7.28
CA ASN A 55 -8.53 -16.94 -7.63
C ASN A 55 -8.67 -16.01 -8.85
N ILE A 56 -8.82 -14.72 -8.59
CA ILE A 56 -9.05 -13.68 -9.59
C ILE A 56 -8.00 -12.60 -9.46
N THR A 57 -7.64 -11.98 -10.58
CA THR A 57 -6.71 -10.86 -10.61
C THR A 57 -7.30 -9.73 -11.42
N TYR A 58 -7.33 -8.51 -10.86
CA TYR A 58 -7.91 -7.34 -11.52
C TYR A 58 -7.02 -6.09 -11.39
N PRO A 59 -7.10 -5.15 -12.35
CA PRO A 59 -6.28 -3.93 -12.35
C PRO A 59 -6.82 -2.90 -11.36
N ILE A 60 -5.89 -2.20 -10.69
CA ILE A 60 -6.19 -1.02 -9.86
C ILE A 60 -5.57 0.24 -10.46
N ASN A 61 -4.32 0.16 -10.88
CA ASN A 61 -3.58 1.27 -11.48
C ASN A 61 -2.68 0.73 -12.59
N PRO A 62 -3.26 0.28 -13.71
CA PRO A 62 -2.50 -0.35 -14.78
C PRO A 62 -1.53 0.67 -15.43
N PRO A 63 -0.32 0.24 -15.84
CA PRO A 63 0.22 -1.12 -15.78
C PRO A 63 0.95 -1.45 -14.46
N TYR A 64 0.84 -0.62 -13.42
CA TYR A 64 1.70 -0.68 -12.23
C TYR A 64 1.10 -1.45 -11.05
N ALA A 65 -0.21 -1.40 -10.81
CA ALA A 65 -0.80 -2.05 -9.65
C ALA A 65 -2.02 -2.90 -10.00
N TYR A 66 -2.01 -4.13 -9.50
CA TYR A 66 -3.09 -5.11 -9.62
C TYR A 66 -3.33 -5.76 -8.27
N VAL A 67 -4.47 -6.41 -8.13
CA VAL A 67 -4.83 -7.16 -6.94
C VAL A 67 -5.19 -8.57 -7.36
N ASN A 68 -4.61 -9.56 -6.69
CA ASN A 68 -5.04 -10.94 -6.75
C ASN A 68 -5.81 -11.28 -5.47
N ILE A 69 -7.06 -11.69 -5.63
CA ILE A 69 -7.88 -12.22 -4.54
C ILE A 69 -7.92 -13.74 -4.70
N ARG A 70 -7.46 -14.44 -3.68
CA ARG A 70 -7.41 -15.90 -3.70
C ARG A 70 -7.75 -16.51 -2.35
N TYR A 71 -8.30 -17.72 -2.38
CA TYR A 71 -8.43 -18.55 -1.20
C TYR A 71 -7.20 -19.45 -1.03
N ASP A 72 -6.62 -19.47 0.17
CA ASP A 72 -5.59 -20.43 0.53
C ASP A 72 -6.23 -21.65 1.22
N THR A 73 -6.15 -22.81 0.58
CA THR A 73 -6.74 -24.06 1.09
C THR A 73 -6.04 -24.61 2.34
N THR A 74 -4.81 -24.18 2.60
CA THR A 74 -3.99 -24.66 3.73
C THR A 74 -4.44 -24.00 5.02
N VAL A 75 -4.54 -22.67 5.00
CA VAL A 75 -4.96 -21.87 6.17
C VAL A 75 -6.47 -21.60 6.18
N LYS A 76 -7.18 -21.93 5.10
CA LYS A 76 -8.64 -21.78 4.93
C LYS A 76 -9.12 -20.34 4.99
N GLU A 77 -8.31 -19.41 4.49
CA GLU A 77 -8.57 -17.97 4.54
C GLU A 77 -8.47 -17.33 3.15
N MET A 78 -9.16 -16.21 3.00
CA MET A 78 -9.08 -15.34 1.83
C MET A 78 -7.91 -14.37 1.96
N PHE A 79 -7.14 -14.22 0.89
CA PHE A 79 -5.99 -13.32 0.82
C PHE A 79 -6.20 -12.22 -0.22
N TYR A 80 -5.81 -11.01 0.17
CA TYR A 80 -5.76 -9.84 -0.69
C TYR A 80 -4.30 -9.54 -1.06
N HIS A 81 -3.88 -9.90 -2.27
CA HIS A 81 -2.48 -9.79 -2.69
C HIS A 81 -2.29 -8.60 -3.64
N VAL A 82 -1.68 -7.53 -3.15
CA VAL A 82 -1.26 -6.39 -3.97
C VAL A 82 -0.04 -6.78 -4.79
N ILE A 83 -0.12 -6.56 -6.09
CA ILE A 83 0.93 -6.85 -7.06
C ILE A 83 1.41 -5.53 -7.65
N GLU A 84 2.69 -5.23 -7.46
CA GLU A 84 3.36 -4.04 -7.97
C GLU A 84 4.71 -4.42 -8.62
N PRO A 85 5.27 -3.60 -9.52
CA PRO A 85 6.54 -3.88 -10.14
C PRO A 85 7.69 -3.77 -9.14
N GLY A 86 8.29 -4.88 -8.75
CA GLY A 86 9.48 -4.86 -7.90
C GLY A 86 10.65 -4.06 -8.49
N LEU A 87 11.53 -3.60 -7.59
CA LEU A 87 12.75 -2.89 -7.93
C LEU A 87 13.96 -3.79 -7.71
N SER A 88 14.89 -3.78 -8.67
CA SER A 88 16.22 -4.37 -8.45
C SER A 88 16.98 -3.59 -7.36
N LYS A 89 18.02 -4.19 -6.78
CA LYS A 89 18.76 -3.53 -5.68
C LYS A 89 19.36 -2.18 -6.07
N ASP A 90 19.82 -2.06 -7.30
CA ASP A 90 20.34 -0.81 -7.86
C ASP A 90 19.24 0.24 -8.02
N GLU A 91 18.03 -0.16 -8.43
CA GLU A 91 16.87 0.73 -8.50
C GLU A 91 16.37 1.16 -7.13
N GLU A 92 16.37 0.27 -6.13
CA GLU A 92 16.05 0.64 -4.75
C GLU A 92 16.99 1.75 -4.25
N ASN A 93 18.29 1.59 -4.45
CA ASN A 93 19.28 2.59 -4.02
C ASN A 93 19.07 3.95 -4.72
N LYS A 94 18.71 3.91 -6.01
CA LYS A 94 18.38 5.13 -6.77
C LYS A 94 17.08 5.77 -6.27
N MET A 95 16.05 4.96 -6.02
CA MET A 95 14.77 5.40 -5.49
C MET A 95 14.95 6.06 -4.11
N ASP A 96 15.69 5.42 -3.21
CA ASP A 96 15.95 5.97 -1.86
C ASP A 96 16.70 7.30 -1.93
N LEU A 97 17.70 7.42 -2.82
CA LEU A 97 18.43 8.67 -3.03
C LEU A 97 17.53 9.76 -3.64
N ILE A 98 16.70 9.42 -4.63
CA ILE A 98 15.73 10.33 -5.23
C ILE A 98 14.73 10.82 -4.18
N SER A 99 14.10 9.91 -3.42
CA SER A 99 13.14 10.24 -2.37
C SER A 99 13.77 11.15 -1.32
N LYS A 100 15.00 10.86 -0.86
CA LYS A 100 15.70 11.72 0.09
C LYS A 100 15.91 13.15 -0.44
N ILE A 101 16.41 13.28 -1.67
CA ILE A 101 16.66 14.59 -2.27
C ILE A 101 15.34 15.34 -2.48
N LEU A 102 14.30 14.65 -2.92
CA LEU A 102 12.98 15.25 -3.13
C LEU A 102 12.35 15.71 -1.81
N GLN A 103 12.48 14.95 -0.72
CA GLN A 103 12.01 15.38 0.61
C GLN A 103 12.71 16.66 1.08
N GLU A 104 13.98 16.86 0.74
CA GLU A 104 14.76 18.06 1.10
C GLU A 104 14.48 19.26 0.17
N THR A 105 13.96 19.03 -1.04
CA THR A 105 13.87 20.05 -2.11
C THR A 105 12.45 20.44 -2.49
N ILE A 106 11.46 19.57 -2.25
CA ILE A 106 10.06 19.87 -2.55
C ILE A 106 9.55 20.89 -1.52
N ASN A 107 9.34 22.11 -2.01
CA ASN A 107 8.72 23.21 -1.27
C ASN A 107 7.47 23.69 -2.03
N VAL A 108 6.55 22.77 -2.34
CA VAL A 108 5.33 23.10 -3.08
C VAL A 108 4.14 23.11 -2.14
N ASP A 109 3.36 24.18 -2.20
CA ASP A 109 2.01 24.17 -1.64
C ASP A 109 1.13 23.29 -2.52
N PHE A 110 0.92 22.05 -2.07
CA PHE A 110 0.09 21.04 -2.73
C PHE A 110 -1.37 21.50 -2.95
N LYS A 111 -1.80 22.63 -2.37
CA LYS A 111 -3.13 23.22 -2.59
C LYS A 111 -3.22 24.05 -3.89
N ALA A 112 -2.10 24.53 -4.43
CA ALA A 112 -2.10 25.43 -5.58
C ALA A 112 -2.14 24.71 -6.93
N LEU A 113 -1.89 23.40 -6.96
CA LEU A 113 -1.84 22.60 -8.19
C LEU A 113 -2.93 21.54 -8.17
N ASP A 114 -3.53 21.30 -9.33
CA ASP A 114 -4.37 20.14 -9.55
C ASP A 114 -3.52 18.85 -9.60
N LYS A 115 -4.19 17.68 -9.57
CA LYS A 115 -3.48 16.38 -9.58
C LYS A 115 -2.55 16.23 -10.79
N GLY A 116 -2.94 16.76 -11.96
CA GLY A 116 -2.15 16.74 -13.18
C GLY A 116 -0.88 17.58 -13.07
N GLY A 117 -1.01 18.85 -12.69
CA GLY A 117 0.13 19.76 -12.51
C GLY A 117 1.12 19.28 -11.45
N LEU A 118 0.64 18.63 -10.39
CA LEU A 118 1.50 18.04 -9.38
C LEU A 118 2.31 16.83 -9.91
N GLN A 119 1.70 15.98 -10.74
CA GLN A 119 2.41 14.88 -11.38
C GLN A 119 3.50 15.38 -12.32
N ASP A 120 3.20 16.40 -13.13
CA ASP A 120 4.17 16.98 -14.06
C ASP A 120 5.32 17.67 -13.33
N TYR A 121 5.01 18.39 -12.24
CA TYR A 121 6.03 18.95 -11.34
C TYR A 121 6.95 17.86 -10.80
N LEU A 122 6.39 16.80 -10.22
CA LEU A 122 7.15 15.72 -9.60
C LEU A 122 8.04 15.01 -10.63
N ARG A 123 7.49 14.71 -11.82
CA ARG A 123 8.26 14.12 -12.93
C ARG A 123 9.44 15.00 -13.35
N ARG A 124 9.24 16.32 -13.40
CA ARG A 124 10.33 17.26 -13.70
C ARG A 124 11.41 17.22 -12.63
N GLU A 125 11.04 17.23 -11.35
CA GLU A 125 12.02 17.18 -10.27
C GLU A 125 12.79 15.85 -10.22
N VAL A 126 12.11 14.72 -10.45
CA VAL A 126 12.78 13.42 -10.64
C VAL A 126 13.81 13.49 -11.77
N ASN A 127 13.43 14.05 -12.91
CA ASN A 127 14.34 14.22 -14.05
C ASN A 127 15.53 15.14 -13.73
N ASN A 128 15.31 16.20 -12.94
CA ASN A 128 16.37 17.10 -12.49
C ASN A 128 17.38 16.37 -11.61
N VAL A 129 16.91 15.56 -10.65
CA VAL A 129 17.75 14.74 -9.78
C VAL A 129 18.55 13.73 -10.60
N ILE A 130 17.90 12.99 -11.49
CA ILE A 130 18.55 12.00 -12.36
C ILE A 130 19.70 12.64 -13.15
N ARG A 131 19.47 13.80 -13.77
CA ARG A 131 20.49 14.52 -14.54
C ARG A 131 21.62 15.06 -13.67
N LYS A 132 21.28 15.71 -12.55
CA LYS A 132 22.26 16.34 -11.64
C LYS A 132 23.23 15.31 -11.05
N TYR A 133 22.72 14.14 -10.68
CA TYR A 133 23.51 13.06 -10.09
C TYR A 133 24.02 12.05 -11.13
N ARG A 134 23.78 12.30 -12.44
CA ARG A 134 24.22 11.46 -13.56
C ARG A 134 23.81 9.98 -13.39
N MET A 135 22.60 9.76 -12.87
CA MET A 135 22.07 8.41 -12.66
C MET A 135 21.79 7.75 -14.01
N ARG A 136 22.35 6.56 -14.23
CA ARG A 136 22.07 5.76 -15.42
C ARG A 136 20.89 4.84 -15.15
N MET A 137 19.85 4.91 -15.97
CA MET A 137 18.72 3.99 -15.92
C MET A 137 18.09 3.90 -17.31
N ASP A 138 17.54 2.73 -17.63
CA ASP A 138 16.76 2.53 -18.84
C ASP A 138 15.32 3.04 -18.64
N ARG A 139 14.52 3.00 -19.72
CA ARG A 139 13.13 3.49 -19.70
C ARG A 139 12.26 2.71 -18.71
N SER A 140 12.39 1.39 -18.62
CA SER A 140 11.58 0.57 -17.71
C SER A 140 11.88 0.92 -16.25
N SER A 141 13.15 1.07 -15.91
CA SER A 141 13.57 1.50 -14.57
C SER A 141 13.07 2.91 -14.24
N TYR A 142 13.12 3.84 -15.19
CA TYR A 142 12.55 5.17 -15.01
C TYR A 142 11.04 5.15 -14.73
N GLU A 143 10.28 4.35 -15.46
CA GLU A 143 8.83 4.22 -15.27
C GLU A 143 8.50 3.65 -13.89
N ARG A 144 9.22 2.60 -13.45
CA ARG A 144 9.05 2.01 -12.11
C ARG A 144 9.39 3.00 -10.99
N ILE A 145 10.51 3.71 -11.09
CA ILE A 145 10.90 4.75 -10.12
C ILE A 145 9.87 5.89 -10.12
N SER A 146 9.40 6.32 -11.29
CA SER A 146 8.39 7.38 -11.41
C SER A 146 7.05 6.97 -10.78
N TYR A 147 6.65 5.70 -10.94
CA TYR A 147 5.49 5.12 -10.26
C TYR A 147 5.65 5.22 -8.73
N TYR A 148 6.73 4.70 -8.18
CA TYR A 148 6.94 4.71 -6.73
C TYR A 148 7.10 6.11 -6.15
N THR A 149 7.74 7.03 -6.89
CA THR A 149 7.85 8.43 -6.49
C THR A 149 6.46 9.09 -6.46
N SER A 150 5.63 8.86 -7.49
CA SER A 150 4.25 9.36 -7.50
C SER A 150 3.43 8.78 -6.34
N ARG A 151 3.59 7.48 -6.06
CA ARG A 151 2.95 6.79 -4.95
C ARG A 151 3.36 7.36 -3.58
N GLU A 152 4.63 7.71 -3.41
CA GLU A 152 5.18 8.22 -2.16
C GLU A 152 4.86 9.70 -1.92
N PHE A 153 4.92 10.56 -2.94
CA PHE A 153 4.74 12.00 -2.74
C PHE A 153 3.29 12.46 -2.98
N ILE A 154 2.62 11.89 -3.98
CA ILE A 154 1.25 12.29 -4.35
C ILE A 154 0.22 11.35 -3.73
N GLY A 155 0.49 10.04 -3.80
CA GLY A 155 -0.38 8.98 -3.30
C GLY A 155 -0.24 8.71 -1.80
N TYR A 156 -0.68 7.53 -1.40
CA TYR A 156 -0.74 7.08 0.01
C TYR A 156 0.31 6.00 0.34
N ASN A 157 1.52 6.12 -0.19
CA ASN A 157 2.60 5.17 0.06
C ASN A 157 2.15 3.72 -0.26
N ARG A 158 2.47 2.76 0.60
CA ARG A 158 2.19 1.33 0.37
C ARG A 158 0.72 0.99 0.29
N ILE A 159 -0.15 1.79 0.92
CA ILE A 159 -1.60 1.54 0.90
C ILE A 159 -2.28 2.16 -0.32
N ASP A 160 -1.55 2.90 -1.17
CA ASP A 160 -2.12 3.58 -2.33
C ASP A 160 -2.92 2.64 -3.26
N PRO A 161 -2.46 1.41 -3.57
CA PRO A 161 -3.28 0.47 -4.34
C PRO A 161 -4.57 0.05 -3.60
N ILE A 162 -4.49 -0.20 -2.29
CA ILE A 162 -5.65 -0.59 -1.47
C ILE A 162 -6.68 0.54 -1.44
N LEU A 163 -6.21 1.78 -1.25
CA LEU A 163 -7.08 2.94 -1.16
C LEU A 163 -7.77 3.24 -2.51
N LYS A 164 -7.12 2.91 -3.64
CA LYS A 164 -7.71 3.05 -4.99
C LYS A 164 -8.67 1.93 -5.38
N ASP A 165 -8.71 0.82 -4.66
CA ASP A 165 -9.59 -0.30 -4.99
C ASP A 165 -11.05 0.00 -4.59
N PRO A 166 -11.99 0.11 -5.55
CA PRO A 166 -13.40 0.43 -5.25
C PRO A 166 -14.10 -0.63 -4.39
N ASN A 167 -13.60 -1.87 -4.38
CA ASN A 167 -14.18 -2.97 -3.62
C ASN A 167 -13.78 -2.97 -2.14
N ILE A 168 -12.87 -2.08 -1.72
CA ILE A 168 -12.44 -1.96 -0.33
C ILE A 168 -13.29 -0.93 0.41
N GLU A 169 -13.73 -1.33 1.61
CA GLU A 169 -14.54 -0.50 2.51
C GLU A 169 -13.72 -0.02 3.70
N ASP A 170 -13.10 -0.93 4.44
CA ASP A 170 -12.28 -0.61 5.61
C ASP A 170 -10.83 -1.07 5.40
N ILE A 171 -9.88 -0.31 5.92
CA ILE A 171 -8.44 -0.61 5.94
C ILE A 171 -7.96 -0.43 7.38
N SER A 172 -7.36 -1.46 7.98
CA SER A 172 -6.81 -1.41 9.34
C SER A 172 -5.33 -1.78 9.37
N CYS A 173 -4.54 -0.98 10.08
CA CYS A 173 -3.16 -1.27 10.40
C CYS A 173 -2.98 -1.22 11.91
N ASP A 174 -2.69 -2.39 12.50
CA ASP A 174 -2.63 -2.57 13.95
C ASP A 174 -1.21 -2.41 14.53
N GLY A 175 -0.23 -2.10 13.66
CA GLY A 175 1.13 -1.79 14.07
C GLY A 175 2.21 -2.19 13.05
N PRO A 176 3.48 -1.87 13.35
CA PRO A 176 4.60 -2.26 12.53
C PRO A 176 4.84 -3.77 12.57
N GLY A 177 5.18 -4.35 11.41
CA GLY A 177 5.37 -5.78 11.23
C GLY A 177 4.08 -6.61 11.20
N ILE A 178 2.91 -5.96 11.37
CA ILE A 178 1.60 -6.59 11.27
C ILE A 178 1.05 -6.31 9.85
N PRO A 179 0.59 -7.34 9.14
CA PRO A 179 -0.10 -7.17 7.86
C PRO A 179 -1.31 -6.26 7.98
N ILE A 180 -1.56 -5.45 6.95
CA ILE A 180 -2.76 -4.63 6.87
C ILE A 180 -3.95 -5.55 6.60
N TYR A 181 -5.00 -5.40 7.39
CA TYR A 181 -6.29 -6.06 7.18
C TYR A 181 -7.22 -5.13 6.43
N ILE A 182 -8.05 -5.72 5.58
CA ILE A 182 -9.05 -4.98 4.81
C ILE A 182 -10.41 -5.65 4.93
N PHE A 183 -11.46 -4.84 4.78
CA PHE A 183 -12.82 -5.35 4.57
C PHE A 183 -13.20 -5.13 3.11
N HIS A 184 -13.35 -6.23 2.37
CA HIS A 184 -13.79 -6.22 0.99
C HIS A 184 -15.31 -6.37 0.91
N ARG A 185 -15.96 -5.57 0.09
CA ARG A 185 -17.42 -5.50 -0.03
C ARG A 185 -18.08 -6.84 -0.32
N HIS A 186 -17.39 -7.71 -1.05
CA HIS A 186 -17.93 -9.01 -1.50
C HIS A 186 -17.32 -10.22 -0.78
N PHE A 187 -16.12 -10.08 -0.22
CA PHE A 187 -15.35 -11.21 0.32
C PHE A 187 -14.96 -11.00 1.79
N GLU A 188 -15.50 -9.96 2.41
CA GLU A 188 -15.36 -9.62 3.81
C GLU A 188 -13.89 -9.42 4.24
N ASN A 189 -13.56 -9.84 5.46
CA ASN A 189 -12.25 -9.63 6.06
C ASN A 189 -11.16 -10.44 5.35
N MET A 190 -10.10 -9.76 4.91
CA MET A 190 -8.93 -10.41 4.33
C MET A 190 -7.64 -9.82 4.88
N GLN A 191 -6.66 -10.69 5.04
CA GLN A 191 -5.28 -10.28 5.29
C GLN A 191 -4.63 -9.87 3.95
N SER A 192 -3.89 -8.77 3.95
CA SER A 192 -3.07 -8.36 2.81
C SER A 192 -1.59 -8.76 2.95
N ASN A 193 -0.85 -8.70 1.85
CA ASN A 193 0.63 -8.77 1.87
C ASN A 193 1.30 -7.43 2.21
N VAL A 194 0.53 -6.35 2.34
CA VAL A 194 1.08 -5.03 2.62
C VAL A 194 1.31 -4.91 4.12
N MET A 195 2.52 -4.51 4.52
CA MET A 195 2.86 -4.25 5.92
C MET A 195 3.85 -3.10 6.03
N PHE A 196 3.86 -2.43 7.18
CA PHE A 196 4.90 -1.48 7.54
C PHE A 196 5.94 -2.16 8.42
N SER A 197 7.05 -2.63 7.87
CA SER A 197 8.06 -3.34 8.66
C SER A 197 8.87 -2.41 9.58
N ASN A 198 9.01 -1.14 9.21
CA ASN A 198 9.74 -0.14 9.99
C ASN A 198 8.75 0.74 10.78
N PRO A 199 8.83 0.80 12.12
CA PRO A 199 8.04 1.72 12.95
C PRO A 199 8.14 3.19 12.49
N ASP A 200 9.34 3.67 12.14
CA ASP A 200 9.53 5.07 11.72
C ASP A 200 8.83 5.38 10.39
N GLU A 201 8.73 4.37 9.50
CA GLU A 201 7.99 4.49 8.23
C GLU A 201 6.48 4.65 8.52
N LEU A 202 5.96 3.91 9.49
CA LEU A 202 4.56 3.99 9.91
C LEU A 202 4.27 5.33 10.60
N ASP A 203 5.11 5.77 11.53
CA ASP A 203 4.96 7.07 12.21
C ASP A 203 4.96 8.24 11.21
N SER A 204 5.89 8.22 10.25
CA SER A 204 5.95 9.20 9.16
C SER A 204 4.68 9.17 8.30
N PHE A 205 4.12 7.98 8.08
CA PHE A 205 2.87 7.82 7.34
C PHE A 205 1.65 8.34 8.11
N ILE A 206 1.58 8.11 9.42
CA ILE A 206 0.53 8.70 10.29
C ILE A 206 0.57 10.23 10.23
N ILE A 207 1.76 10.82 10.37
CA ILE A 207 1.93 12.28 10.28
C ILE A 207 1.47 12.79 8.91
N LYS A 208 1.82 12.09 7.82
CA LYS A 208 1.35 12.41 6.47
C LYS A 208 -0.18 12.34 6.35
N LEU A 209 -0.82 11.31 6.91
CA LEU A 209 -2.28 11.19 6.92
C LEU A 209 -2.94 12.33 7.71
N ALA A 210 -2.40 12.67 8.88
CA ALA A 210 -2.88 13.80 9.69
C ALA A 210 -2.85 15.12 8.89
N GLN A 211 -1.73 15.39 8.20
CA GLN A 211 -1.58 16.56 7.34
C GLN A 211 -2.59 16.56 6.18
N ARG A 212 -2.87 15.40 5.57
CA ARG A 212 -3.90 15.26 4.53
C ARG A 212 -5.32 15.52 5.06
N CYS A 213 -5.57 15.21 6.32
CA CYS A 213 -6.78 15.58 7.04
C CYS A 213 -6.80 17.05 7.51
N GLN A 214 -5.78 17.85 7.16
CA GLN A 214 -5.60 19.25 7.60
C GLN A 214 -5.57 19.39 9.14
N ARG A 215 -4.99 18.39 9.80
CA ARG A 215 -4.83 18.32 11.25
C ARG A 215 -3.38 18.00 11.61
N HIS A 216 -3.05 18.14 12.88
CA HIS A 216 -1.75 17.81 13.43
C HIS A 216 -1.89 16.71 14.47
N VAL A 217 -0.90 15.84 14.55
CA VAL A 217 -0.77 14.77 15.54
C VAL A 217 0.62 14.88 16.15
N SER A 218 0.74 14.62 17.45
CA SER A 218 2.01 14.72 18.17
C SER A 218 2.08 13.68 19.28
N ILE A 219 3.23 13.51 19.92
CA ILE A 219 3.35 12.60 21.07
C ILE A 219 2.46 13.06 22.24
N ALA A 220 2.26 14.39 22.39
CA ALA A 220 1.38 14.94 23.43
C ALA A 220 -0.12 14.75 23.10
N GLU A 221 -0.46 14.77 21.80
CA GLU A 221 -1.82 14.54 21.29
C GLU A 221 -1.77 13.45 20.22
N PRO A 222 -1.67 12.17 20.63
CA PRO A 222 -1.36 11.07 19.70
C PRO A 222 -2.58 10.53 18.97
N LEU A 223 -3.80 10.90 19.38
CA LEU A 223 -5.04 10.42 18.77
C LEU A 223 -5.62 11.48 17.84
N LEU A 224 -6.05 11.06 16.64
CA LEU A 224 -6.67 11.94 15.66
C LEU A 224 -7.78 11.23 14.91
N ASP A 225 -8.98 11.79 14.97
CA ASP A 225 -10.06 11.50 14.03
C ASP A 225 -10.11 12.57 12.94
N GLY A 226 -10.39 12.20 11.69
CA GLY A 226 -10.42 13.13 10.57
C GLY A 226 -11.08 12.58 9.31
N SER A 227 -11.00 13.38 8.25
CA SER A 227 -11.48 13.01 6.92
C SER A 227 -10.42 13.31 5.87
N LEU A 228 -10.18 12.35 4.99
CA LEU A 228 -9.29 12.50 3.85
C LEU A 228 -9.95 13.35 2.75
N PRO A 229 -9.16 13.83 1.77
CA PRO A 229 -9.68 14.64 0.66
C PRO A 229 -10.75 13.95 -0.21
N ASP A 230 -10.79 12.62 -0.23
CA ASP A 230 -11.80 11.80 -0.91
C ASP A 230 -13.07 11.60 -0.06
N GLY A 231 -13.11 12.16 1.16
CA GLY A 231 -14.19 12.01 2.12
C GLY A 231 -14.00 10.85 3.09
N SER A 232 -13.08 9.92 2.83
CA SER A 232 -12.85 8.74 3.68
C SER A 232 -12.56 9.14 5.13
N ARG A 233 -13.18 8.45 6.10
CA ARG A 233 -12.98 8.70 7.53
C ARG A 233 -11.70 8.03 7.99
N VAL A 234 -10.94 8.70 8.83
CA VAL A 234 -9.65 8.21 9.32
C VAL A 234 -9.57 8.35 10.83
N GLN A 235 -9.05 7.31 11.46
CA GLN A 235 -8.65 7.29 12.87
C GLN A 235 -7.16 6.95 12.93
N LEU A 236 -6.38 7.76 13.62
CA LEU A 236 -4.93 7.60 13.75
C LEU A 236 -4.55 7.55 15.23
N SER A 237 -3.57 6.70 15.53
CA SER A 237 -2.85 6.70 16.80
C SER A 237 -1.35 6.77 16.53
N LEU A 238 -0.66 7.77 17.09
CA LEU A 238 0.78 7.97 16.93
C LEU A 238 1.58 7.41 18.11
N GLY A 239 2.66 6.71 17.79
CA GLY A 239 3.67 6.27 18.75
C GLY A 239 3.20 5.08 19.58
N ARG A 240 3.72 4.97 20.81
CA ARG A 240 3.41 3.89 21.76
C ARG A 240 2.71 4.35 23.03
N GLU A 241 2.44 5.64 23.14
CA GLU A 241 1.83 6.23 24.34
C GLU A 241 0.39 5.75 24.54
N VAL A 242 -0.30 5.42 23.44
CA VAL A 242 -1.70 4.97 23.43
C VAL A 242 -1.89 3.55 22.89
N THR A 243 -0.87 2.97 22.26
CA THR A 243 -0.93 1.66 21.60
C THR A 243 0.30 0.83 21.96
N MET A 244 0.10 -0.45 22.30
CA MET A 244 1.22 -1.30 22.75
C MET A 244 2.24 -1.62 21.64
N HIS A 245 1.79 -1.72 20.39
CA HIS A 245 2.60 -2.23 19.30
C HIS A 245 3.26 -1.14 18.43
N GLY A 246 2.91 0.13 18.64
CA GLY A 246 3.34 1.26 17.80
C GLY A 246 2.13 1.94 17.17
N SER A 247 2.41 2.89 16.27
CA SER A 247 1.38 3.64 15.57
C SER A 247 0.36 2.74 14.87
N THR A 248 -0.90 3.17 14.82
CA THR A 248 -1.99 2.46 14.15
C THR A 248 -2.86 3.41 13.35
N PHE A 249 -3.57 2.88 12.35
CA PHE A 249 -4.61 3.64 11.67
C PHE A 249 -5.75 2.75 11.20
N THR A 250 -6.92 3.36 11.09
CA THR A 250 -8.09 2.78 10.41
C THR A 250 -8.64 3.80 9.43
N ILE A 251 -8.90 3.37 8.20
CA ILE A 251 -9.54 4.18 7.15
C ILE A 251 -10.83 3.50 6.75
N ARG A 252 -11.95 4.23 6.83
CA ARG A 252 -13.25 3.82 6.32
C ARG A 252 -13.60 4.62 5.07
N LYS A 253 -13.66 3.95 3.94
CA LYS A 253 -13.94 4.53 2.64
C LYS A 253 -15.43 4.74 2.43
N PHE A 254 -15.78 5.85 1.83
CA PHE A 254 -17.10 6.00 1.23
C PHE A 254 -17.16 5.24 -0.10
N ARG A 255 -18.34 4.73 -0.45
CA ARG A 255 -18.57 4.23 -1.82
C ARG A 255 -18.49 5.40 -2.78
N GLU A 256 -17.76 5.22 -3.87
CA GLU A 256 -17.74 6.18 -4.98
C GLU A 256 -19.10 6.24 -5.68
N ASP A 257 -19.77 5.08 -5.80
CA ASP A 257 -21.16 4.98 -6.25
C ASP A 257 -22.10 4.75 -5.05
N PRO A 258 -22.82 5.79 -4.58
CA PRO A 258 -23.70 5.68 -3.42
C PRO A 258 -24.84 4.70 -3.68
N LEU A 259 -25.29 4.00 -2.64
CA LEU A 259 -26.44 3.10 -2.76
C LEU A 259 -27.69 3.87 -3.17
N THR A 260 -28.31 3.42 -4.25
CA THR A 260 -29.57 3.96 -4.73
C THR A 260 -30.73 3.32 -3.96
N PRO A 261 -31.90 3.98 -3.89
CA PRO A 261 -33.08 3.37 -3.26
C PRO A 261 -33.44 1.98 -3.83
N PRO A 262 -33.35 1.71 -5.15
CA PRO A 262 -33.46 0.36 -5.69
C PRO A 262 -32.45 -0.64 -5.10
N ASP A 263 -31.19 -0.23 -4.92
CA ASP A 263 -30.17 -1.09 -4.31
C ASP A 263 -30.54 -1.44 -2.87
N MET A 264 -31.02 -0.46 -2.10
CA MET A 264 -31.43 -0.69 -0.71
C MET A 264 -32.61 -1.65 -0.59
N VAL A 265 -33.53 -1.63 -1.55
CA VAL A 265 -34.62 -2.62 -1.63
C VAL A 265 -34.08 -3.99 -2.02
N SER A 266 -33.16 -4.06 -2.99
CA SER A 266 -32.53 -5.32 -3.41
C SER A 266 -31.76 -5.99 -2.27
N PHE A 267 -31.15 -5.20 -1.40
CA PHE A 267 -30.43 -5.66 -0.22
C PHE A 267 -31.35 -5.99 0.96
N GLY A 268 -32.67 -5.79 0.82
CA GLY A 268 -33.64 -6.01 1.89
C GLY A 268 -33.50 -5.03 3.07
N THR A 269 -32.82 -3.89 2.86
CA THR A 269 -32.66 -2.85 3.88
C THR A 269 -33.95 -2.04 4.06
N PHE A 270 -34.70 -1.81 2.96
CA PHE A 270 -36.04 -1.24 2.96
C PHE A 270 -36.98 -2.09 2.10
N SER A 271 -38.27 -2.12 2.40
CA SER A 271 -39.25 -2.63 1.44
C SER A 271 -39.62 -1.54 0.43
N ALA A 272 -40.06 -1.93 -0.77
CA ALA A 272 -40.51 -0.97 -1.78
C ALA A 272 -41.66 -0.06 -1.29
N SER A 273 -42.43 -0.51 -0.29
CA SER A 273 -43.51 0.28 0.32
C SER A 273 -43.03 1.34 1.32
N MET A 274 -41.76 1.31 1.73
CA MET A 274 -41.15 2.29 2.65
C MET A 274 -40.45 3.44 1.93
N LEU A 275 -40.25 3.34 0.62
CA LEU A 275 -39.73 4.41 -0.25
C LEU A 275 -40.86 5.33 -0.69
#